data_AF-A0A1R3EST0-F1
#
_entry.id   AF-A0A1R3EST0-F1
#
_cell.length_a   1.000
_cell.length_b   1.000
_cell.length_c   1.000
_cell.angle_alpha   90.00
_cell.angle_beta   90.00
_cell.angle_gamma   90.00
#
_symmetry.space_group_name_H-M   'P 1'
#
loop_
_entity.id
_entity.type
_entity.pdbx_description
1 polymer ?
#
loop_
_entity_poly.entity_id
_entity_poly.type
_entity_poly.pdbx_seq_one_letter_code
_entity_poly.pdbx_strand_id
1 'polypeptide(L)'
;MRIIILAFTLLVTACTSQIIGTDEHIESYIGSNIADAQKLYLTPHSQAVSFWESRTFAWVETQTPLENGETQHAFKNPYRDCTINWVVDQNGMIIAGSHSGEMCSP
;
A
#
# COMPACT_ATOMS: atom_id res chain seq x y z
N MET A 1 25.34 -12.56 52.08
CA MET A 1 25.08 -11.21 51.52
C MET A 1 25.67 -11.15 50.12
N ARG A 2 24.84 -10.77 49.13
CA ARG A 2 25.21 -10.35 47.75
C ARG A 2 25.65 -11.47 46.80
N ILE A 3 25.30 -11.52 45.52
CA ILE A 3 24.42 -10.73 44.63
C ILE A 3 23.97 -11.72 43.54
N ILE A 4 22.68 -11.76 43.24
CA ILE A 4 22.11 -12.44 42.07
C ILE A 4 22.37 -11.53 40.86
N ILE A 5 23.02 -12.02 39.82
CA ILE A 5 23.11 -11.31 38.53
C ILE A 5 22.27 -12.09 37.52
N LEU A 6 21.02 -11.66 37.36
CA LEU A 6 20.18 -12.03 36.23
C LEU A 6 20.76 -11.34 34.98
N ALA A 7 21.21 -12.13 34.01
CA ALA A 7 21.51 -11.63 32.67
C ALA A 7 20.22 -11.66 31.85
N PHE A 8 19.49 -10.54 31.84
CA PHE A 8 18.43 -10.29 30.86
C PHE A 8 19.08 -9.76 29.58
N THR A 9 19.25 -10.61 28.57
CA THR A 9 19.56 -10.18 27.21
C THR A 9 18.27 -9.65 26.58
N LEU A 10 18.00 -8.37 26.83
CA LEU A 10 17.11 -7.57 25.99
C LEU A 10 17.91 -6.96 24.85
N LEU A 11 17.22 -6.67 23.74
CA LEU A 11 17.60 -5.91 22.55
C LEU A 11 18.02 -6.83 21.38
N VAL A 12 17.41 -6.75 20.19
CA VAL A 12 16.77 -5.60 19.54
C VAL A 12 15.67 -6.12 18.60
N THR A 13 14.40 -5.89 18.92
CA THR A 13 13.39 -5.78 17.85
C THR A 13 13.68 -4.43 17.21
N ALA A 14 14.39 -4.45 16.08
CA ALA A 14 14.43 -3.29 15.21
C ALA A 14 13.01 -3.07 14.70
N CYS A 15 12.22 -2.28 15.43
CA CYS A 15 11.04 -1.67 14.87
C CYS A 15 11.54 -0.77 13.75
N THR A 16 11.35 -1.20 12.51
CA THR A 16 11.50 -0.38 11.31
C THR A 16 10.36 0.65 11.32
N SER A 17 10.44 1.59 12.25
CA SER A 17 9.49 2.68 12.42
C SER A 17 9.75 3.74 11.35
N GLN A 18 9.45 3.44 10.08
CA GLN A 18 9.45 4.45 9.00
C GLN A 18 8.78 4.04 7.67
N ILE A 19 8.13 2.87 7.58
CA ILE A 19 7.29 2.47 6.42
C ILE A 19 5.90 2.07 6.93
N ILE A 20 5.28 2.96 7.71
CA ILE A 20 3.98 2.66 8.35
C ILE A 20 2.81 3.09 7.45
N GLY A 21 3.01 3.98 6.47
CA GLY A 21 1.90 4.52 5.66
C GLY A 21 1.31 3.54 4.63
N THR A 22 2.14 3.03 3.72
CA THR A 22 1.65 2.30 2.53
C THR A 22 1.32 0.85 2.82
N ASP A 23 2.12 0.16 3.64
CA ASP A 23 1.88 -1.24 3.97
C ASP A 23 0.66 -1.41 4.89
N GLU A 24 0.49 -0.55 5.90
CA GLU A 24 -0.72 -0.55 6.73
C GLU A 24 -1.96 -0.20 5.90
N HIS A 25 -1.83 0.76 4.97
CA HIS A 25 -2.89 1.06 4.01
C HIS A 25 -3.24 -0.16 3.16
N ILE A 26 -2.24 -0.90 2.66
CA ILE A 26 -2.47 -2.14 1.90
C ILE A 26 -3.20 -3.19 2.72
N GLU A 27 -2.69 -3.49 3.91
CA GLU A 27 -3.26 -4.50 4.81
C GLU A 27 -4.70 -4.15 5.22
N SER A 28 -5.02 -2.86 5.38
CA SER A 28 -6.36 -2.41 5.77
C SER A 28 -7.45 -2.68 4.73
N TYR A 29 -7.08 -2.85 3.46
CA TYR A 29 -8.00 -3.14 2.36
C TYR A 29 -8.14 -4.64 2.06
N ILE A 30 -7.33 -5.50 2.68
CA ILE A 30 -7.49 -6.96 2.52
C ILE A 30 -8.86 -7.37 3.08
N GLY A 31 -9.63 -8.11 2.28
CA GLY A 31 -11.01 -8.47 2.62
C GLY A 31 -12.03 -7.35 2.39
N SER A 32 -11.64 -6.23 1.79
CA SER A 32 -12.56 -5.19 1.30
C SER A 32 -12.86 -5.37 -0.19
N ASN A 33 -13.90 -4.66 -0.68
CA ASN A 33 -14.24 -4.71 -2.10
C ASN A 33 -13.30 -3.79 -2.91
N ILE A 34 -12.89 -4.23 -4.10
CA ILE A 34 -12.04 -3.43 -4.99
C ILE A 34 -12.66 -2.06 -5.36
N ALA A 35 -13.99 -1.94 -5.34
CA ALA A 35 -14.70 -0.69 -5.58
C ALA A 35 -14.30 0.42 -4.59
N ASP A 36 -13.95 0.07 -3.35
CA ASP A 36 -13.51 1.04 -2.35
C ASP A 36 -12.12 1.61 -2.71
N ALA A 37 -11.22 0.76 -3.19
CA ALA A 37 -9.91 1.18 -3.68
C ALA A 37 -10.03 1.98 -4.99
N GLN A 38 -10.89 1.56 -5.92
CA GLN A 38 -11.19 2.32 -7.14
C GLN A 38 -11.73 3.70 -6.82
N LYS A 39 -12.66 3.81 -5.86
CA LYS A 39 -13.18 5.10 -5.41
C LYS A 39 -12.08 5.99 -4.85
N LEU A 40 -11.13 5.44 -4.10
CA LEU A 40 -10.01 6.20 -3.56
C LEU A 40 -9.06 6.70 -4.67
N TYR A 41 -8.63 5.80 -5.55
CA TYR A 41 -7.55 6.08 -6.50
C TYR A 41 -8.01 6.75 -7.80
N LEU A 42 -9.21 6.43 -8.28
CA LEU A 42 -9.77 6.98 -9.52
C LEU A 42 -10.49 8.32 -9.32
N THR A 43 -10.75 8.72 -8.07
CA THR A 43 -11.32 10.04 -7.79
C THR A 43 -10.23 11.11 -7.94
N PRO A 44 -10.39 12.09 -8.84
CA PRO A 44 -9.42 13.16 -9.00
C PRO A 44 -9.30 13.98 -7.72
N HIS A 45 -8.08 14.16 -7.24
CA HIS A 45 -7.79 15.00 -6.08
C HIS A 45 -6.54 15.83 -6.33
N SER A 46 -6.45 16.99 -5.67
CA SER A 46 -5.26 17.82 -5.73
C SER A 46 -4.17 17.21 -4.87
N GLN A 47 -3.06 16.82 -5.50
CA GLN A 47 -1.89 16.29 -4.81
C GLN A 47 -0.67 17.13 -5.16
N ALA A 48 0.21 17.35 -4.18
CA ALA A 48 1.50 17.99 -4.42
C ALA A 48 2.36 17.07 -5.32
N VAL A 49 2.75 17.56 -6.49
CA VAL A 49 3.67 16.85 -7.41
C VAL A 49 5.12 17.29 -7.17
N SER A 50 5.32 18.51 -6.70
CA SER A 50 6.61 19.01 -6.22
C SER A 50 6.39 19.97 -5.05
N PHE A 51 7.48 20.49 -4.47
CA PHE A 51 7.38 21.48 -3.39
C PHE A 51 6.64 22.77 -3.82
N TRP A 52 6.65 23.11 -5.12
CA TRP A 52 6.08 24.36 -5.64
C TRP A 52 4.84 24.15 -6.52
N GLU A 53 4.46 22.91 -6.79
CA GLU A 53 3.40 22.59 -7.74
C GLU A 53 2.46 21.51 -7.21
N SER A 54 1.16 21.80 -7.28
CA SER A 54 0.09 20.84 -7.05
C SER A 54 -0.70 20.63 -8.33
N ARG A 55 -1.09 19.39 -8.60
CA ARG A 55 -1.97 19.05 -9.74
C ARG A 55 -3.15 18.24 -9.26
N THR A 56 -4.29 18.46 -9.90
CA THR A 56 -5.47 17.61 -9.72
C THR A 56 -5.38 16.46 -10.70
N PHE A 57 -5.31 15.24 -10.18
CA PHE A 57 -5.28 14.04 -11.02
C PHE A 57 -5.88 12.83 -10.30
N ALA A 58 -6.19 11.83 -11.10
CA ALA A 58 -6.54 10.50 -10.63
C ALA A 58 -5.43 9.52 -11.04
N TRP A 59 -5.36 8.41 -10.32
CA TRP A 59 -4.47 7.31 -10.66
C TRP A 59 -5.00 6.59 -11.90
N VAL A 60 -4.14 5.86 -12.59
CA VAL A 60 -4.49 5.07 -13.77
C VAL A 60 -4.56 3.61 -13.38
N GLU A 61 -5.71 2.97 -13.58
CA GLU A 61 -5.91 1.55 -13.33
C GLU A 61 -5.57 0.72 -14.58
N THR A 62 -4.87 -0.40 -14.38
CA THR A 62 -4.66 -1.45 -15.37
C THR A 62 -5.11 -2.77 -14.78
N GLN A 63 -5.99 -3.48 -15.49
CA GLN A 63 -6.52 -4.76 -15.05
C GLN A 63 -5.88 -5.88 -15.85
N THR A 64 -5.36 -6.89 -15.14
CA THR A 64 -4.77 -8.09 -15.74
C THR A 64 -5.46 -9.32 -15.18
N PRO A 65 -6.20 -10.09 -16.00
CA PRO A 65 -6.77 -11.35 -15.56
C PRO A 65 -5.65 -12.37 -15.31
N LEU A 66 -5.75 -13.10 -14.20
CA LEU A 66 -4.84 -14.17 -13.83
C LEU A 66 -5.42 -15.53 -14.23
N GLU A 67 -4.57 -16.52 -14.46
CA GLU A 67 -4.99 -17.85 -14.97
C GLU A 67 -5.90 -18.61 -14.00
N ASN A 68 -5.86 -18.28 -12.71
CA ASN A 68 -6.71 -18.83 -11.65
C ASN A 68 -8.11 -18.18 -11.59
N GLY A 69 -8.42 -17.24 -12.48
CA GLY A 69 -9.69 -16.51 -12.52
C GLY A 69 -9.76 -15.32 -11.56
N GLU A 70 -8.66 -14.98 -10.89
CA GLU A 70 -8.50 -13.72 -10.16
C GLU A 70 -8.18 -12.58 -11.13
N THR A 71 -8.32 -11.34 -10.66
CA THR A 71 -7.92 -10.16 -11.43
C THR A 71 -6.92 -9.35 -10.63
N GLN A 72 -5.80 -9.00 -11.25
CA GLN A 72 -4.86 -8.04 -10.70
C GLN A 72 -5.23 -6.63 -11.18
N HIS A 73 -5.46 -5.73 -10.23
CA HIS A 73 -5.72 -4.32 -10.44
C HIS A 73 -4.48 -3.51 -10.05
N ALA A 74 -3.79 -2.93 -11.04
CA ALA A 74 -2.63 -2.07 -10.83
C ALA A 74 -3.02 -0.60 -10.96
N PHE A 75 -2.91 0.16 -9.88
CA PHE A 75 -3.14 1.59 -9.84
C PHE A 75 -1.80 2.32 -9.88
N LYS A 76 -1.54 3.07 -10.95
CA LYS A 76 -0.31 3.84 -11.15
C LYS A 76 -0.55 5.33 -10.93
N ASN A 77 0.30 5.96 -10.12
CA ASN A 77 0.31 7.41 -10.00
C ASN A 77 0.97 8.02 -11.25
N PRO A 78 0.32 8.96 -11.98
CA PRO A 78 0.88 9.53 -13.20
C PRO A 78 2.08 10.47 -12.97
N TYR A 79 2.30 10.96 -11.74
CA TYR A 79 3.34 11.94 -11.42
C TYR A 79 4.36 11.47 -10.39
N ARG A 80 4.16 10.30 -9.78
CA ARG A 80 5.09 9.68 -8.83
C ARG A 80 5.43 8.27 -9.27
N ASP A 81 6.63 7.82 -8.93
CA ASP A 81 6.99 6.42 -9.07
C ASP A 81 6.35 5.62 -7.93
N CYS A 82 5.04 5.38 -8.07
CA CYS A 82 4.28 4.49 -7.21
C CYS A 82 3.21 3.77 -8.01
N THR A 83 3.17 2.45 -7.83
CA THR A 83 2.11 1.58 -8.30
C THR A 83 1.61 0.72 -7.15
N ILE A 84 0.30 0.73 -6.89
CA ILE A 84 -0.35 -0.19 -5.95
C ILE A 84 -1.03 -1.29 -6.74
N ASN A 85 -0.71 -2.54 -6.45
CA ASN A 85 -1.30 -3.71 -7.07
C ASN A 85 -2.23 -4.38 -6.07
N TRP A 86 -3.41 -4.75 -6.51
CA TRP A 86 -4.37 -5.54 -5.74
C TRP A 86 -4.69 -6.80 -6.52
N VAL A 87 -4.70 -7.94 -5.84
CA VAL A 87 -5.24 -9.18 -6.38
C VAL A 87 -6.63 -9.36 -5.81
N VAL A 88 -7.58 -9.60 -6.71
CA VAL A 88 -9.01 -9.61 -6.41
C VAL A 88 -9.58 -10.95 -6.83
N ASP A 89 -10.38 -11.56 -5.96
CA ASP A 89 -11.09 -12.79 -6.24
C ASP A 89 -12.24 -12.58 -7.25
N GLN A 90 -12.91 -13.68 -7.63
CA GLN A 90 -14.04 -13.66 -8.57
C GLN A 90 -15.26 -12.89 -8.04
N ASN A 91 -15.31 -12.59 -6.74
CA ASN A 91 -16.39 -11.85 -6.09
C ASN A 91 -16.07 -10.36 -5.97
N GLY A 92 -14.90 -9.91 -6.44
CA GLY A 92 -14.47 -8.52 -6.31
C GLY A 92 -13.83 -8.19 -4.95
N MET A 93 -13.45 -9.20 -4.18
CA MET A 93 -12.81 -9.05 -2.87
C MET A 93 -11.29 -9.05 -2.99
N ILE A 94 -10.64 -8.09 -2.34
CA ILE A 94 -9.18 -8.00 -2.31
C ILE A 94 -8.64 -9.12 -1.42
N ILE A 95 -7.78 -9.97 -1.99
CA ILE A 95 -7.16 -11.09 -1.27
C ILE A 95 -5.67 -10.84 -0.97
N ALA A 96 -5.04 -9.96 -1.76
CA ALA A 96 -3.66 -9.56 -1.56
C ALA A 96 -3.44 -8.16 -2.13
N GLY A 97 -2.45 -7.45 -1.60
CA GLY A 97 -1.99 -6.19 -2.13
C GLY A 97 -0.48 -6.08 -2.04
N SER A 98 0.10 -5.29 -2.94
CA SER A 98 1.51 -4.96 -2.92
C SER A 98 1.73 -3.57 -3.52
N HIS A 99 2.83 -2.93 -3.16
CA HIS A 99 3.24 -1.68 -3.78
C HIS A 99 4.60 -1.84 -4.45
N SER A 100 4.85 -1.04 -5.48
CA SER A 100 6.14 -0.92 -6.11
C SER A 100 6.45 0.54 -6.44
N GLY A 101 7.73 0.90 -6.36
CA GLY A 101 8.23 2.26 -6.54
C GLY A 101 8.71 2.89 -5.23
N GLU A 102 9.51 3.94 -5.34
CA GLU A 102 10.16 4.58 -4.18
C GLU A 102 9.29 5.65 -3.50
N MET A 103 8.18 6.07 -4.13
CA MET A 103 7.35 7.20 -3.66
C MET A 103 5.89 6.81 -3.43
N CYS A 104 5.65 5.70 -2.74
CA CYS A 104 4.30 5.23 -2.41
C CYS A 104 3.70 5.77 -1.12
N SER A 105 4.35 6.74 -0.47
CA SER A 105 3.76 7.39 0.71
C SER A 105 2.51 8.16 0.32
N PRO A 106 1.38 8.00 1.07
CA PRO A 106 0.22 8.86 0.94
C PRO A 106 0.55 10.34 1.22
#